data_AF-A0A497A844-F1
#
_entry.id   AF-A0A497A844-F1
#
_cell.length_a   1.000
_cell.length_b   1.000
_cell.length_c   1.000
_cell.angle_alpha   90.00
_cell.angle_beta   90.00
_cell.angle_gamma   90.00
#
_symmetry.space_group_name_H-M   'P 1'
#
loop_
_entity.id
_entity.type
_entity.pdbx_description
1 polymer ?
#
loop_
_entity_poly.entity_id
_entity_poly.type
_entity_poly.pdbx_seq_one_letter_code
_entity_poly.pdbx_strand_id
1 'polypeptide(L)'
;PVWISENIVTSGEIPMTTEYEMIDPVLYVKEKGELKPDPLWDDQALIIKSEKGLIILLGCGHRGIINTIRHAQKLTGQESVYAVMGGTHLIGASSQQLDSTVAELLSLGIQRLGVSHCTGLPASAILAQRFGEAFFCNNAGTCVNL
;
A
#
# COMPACT_ATOMS: atom_id res chain seq x y z
N PRO A 1 11.36 1.95 11.63
CA PRO A 1 10.03 1.58 12.18
C PRO A 1 9.94 2.08 13.62
N VAL A 2 8.75 2.51 14.07
CA VAL A 2 8.51 2.94 15.44
C VAL A 2 7.27 2.21 15.97
N TRP A 3 7.45 1.44 17.05
CA TRP A 3 6.34 0.77 17.74
C TRP A 3 5.62 1.78 18.62
N ILE A 4 4.32 1.96 18.37
CA ILE A 4 3.42 2.82 19.15
C ILE A 4 2.82 2.04 20.32
N SER A 5 2.56 0.75 20.11
CA SER A 5 2.14 -0.22 21.13
C SER A 5 2.64 -1.61 20.74
N GLU A 6 2.31 -2.65 21.53
CA GLU A 6 2.64 -4.04 21.17
C GLU A 6 2.03 -4.50 19.84
N ASN A 7 0.94 -3.86 19.40
CA ASN A 7 0.18 -4.25 18.22
C ASN A 7 0.20 -3.22 17.09
N ILE A 8 0.81 -2.04 17.30
CA ILE A 8 0.76 -0.94 16.32
C ILE A 8 2.19 -0.45 16.05
N VAL A 9 2.57 -0.41 14.78
CA VAL A 9 3.92 -0.01 14.35
C VAL A 9 3.88 0.79 13.05
N THR A 10 4.70 1.82 12.94
CA THR A 10 4.97 2.49 11.66
C THR A 10 6.00 1.71 10.86
N SER A 11 5.83 1.62 9.55
CA SER A 11 6.69 0.82 8.67
C SER A 11 8.17 1.19 8.77
N GLY A 12 8.50 2.46 9.01
CA GLY A 12 9.82 2.98 8.65
C GLY A 12 10.02 2.92 7.14
N GLU A 13 11.25 2.97 6.68
CA GLU A 13 11.58 2.91 5.26
C GLU A 13 11.15 1.57 4.66
N ILE A 14 10.42 1.62 3.53
CA ILE A 14 9.88 0.44 2.86
C ILE A 14 10.83 0.02 1.75
N PRO A 15 11.46 -1.17 1.76
CA PRO A 15 12.35 -1.58 0.69
C PRO A 15 11.59 -1.85 -0.62
N MET A 16 12.20 -1.52 -1.76
CA MET A 16 11.69 -1.94 -3.08
C MET A 16 12.15 -3.39 -3.34
N THR A 17 11.21 -4.34 -3.34
CA THR A 17 11.50 -5.78 -3.46
C THR A 17 10.86 -6.44 -4.67
N THR A 18 9.94 -5.76 -5.32
CA THR A 18 9.28 -6.17 -6.56
C THR A 18 10.03 -5.61 -7.77
N GLU A 19 10.01 -6.34 -8.88
CA GLU A 19 10.67 -5.92 -10.14
C GLU A 19 9.78 -4.96 -10.97
N TYR A 20 8.48 -4.89 -10.66
CA TYR A 20 7.49 -4.15 -11.45
C TYR A 20 6.95 -2.89 -10.75
N GLU A 21 7.19 -2.70 -9.44
CA GLU A 21 6.89 -1.42 -8.79
C GLU A 21 8.09 -0.48 -8.98
N MET A 22 7.79 0.75 -9.36
CA MET A 22 8.79 1.80 -9.55
C MET A 22 8.27 3.09 -8.92
N ILE A 23 9.20 3.90 -8.42
CA ILE A 23 8.89 5.24 -7.96
C ILE A 23 8.60 6.11 -9.19
N ASP A 24 7.57 6.95 -9.10
CA ASP A 24 7.20 7.87 -10.17
C ASP A 24 8.39 8.80 -10.52
N PRO A 25 8.88 8.77 -11.77
CA PRO A 25 10.05 9.56 -12.18
C PRO A 25 9.82 11.08 -12.17
N VAL A 26 8.60 11.55 -11.93
CA VAL A 26 8.28 12.98 -11.82
C VAL A 26 8.42 13.55 -10.40
N LEU A 27 8.79 12.73 -9.42
CA LEU A 27 8.97 13.15 -8.03
C LEU A 27 10.44 13.53 -7.78
N TYR A 28 10.66 14.70 -7.19
CA TYR A 28 11.99 15.26 -6.99
C TYR A 28 12.19 15.79 -5.58
N VAL A 29 13.38 15.55 -5.03
CA VAL A 29 13.88 16.15 -3.80
C VAL A 29 14.94 17.20 -4.13
N LYS A 30 14.96 18.30 -3.36
CA LYS A 30 15.97 19.35 -3.52
C LYS A 30 17.18 19.06 -2.64
N GLU A 31 18.32 18.73 -3.25
CA GLU A 31 19.59 18.50 -2.56
C GLU A 31 20.65 19.50 -3.03
N LYS A 32 21.26 20.22 -2.09
CA LYS A 32 22.34 21.20 -2.38
C LYS A 32 21.99 22.22 -3.49
N GLY A 33 20.71 22.53 -3.65
CA GLY A 33 20.22 23.48 -4.66
C GLY A 33 19.73 22.85 -5.97
N GLU A 34 19.99 21.57 -6.20
CA GLU A 34 19.58 20.84 -7.41
C GLU A 34 18.37 19.94 -7.14
N LEU A 35 17.50 19.79 -8.14
CA LEU A 35 16.41 18.81 -8.10
C LEU A 35 16.93 17.46 -8.59
N LYS A 36 16.73 16.42 -7.78
CA LYS A 36 17.09 15.04 -8.11
C LYS A 36 15.87 14.14 -7.94
N PRO A 37 15.78 13.00 -8.67
CA PRO A 37 14.72 12.03 -8.45
C PRO A 37 14.63 11.65 -6.97
N ASP A 38 13.43 11.73 -6.41
CA ASP A 38 13.19 11.46 -5.01
C ASP A 38 13.10 9.93 -4.78
N PRO A 39 13.96 9.33 -3.96
CA PRO A 39 13.82 7.93 -3.58
C PRO A 39 12.67 7.68 -2.59
N LEU A 40 12.03 8.73 -2.03
CA LEU A 40 10.88 8.64 -1.12
C LEU A 40 11.08 7.69 0.06
N TRP A 41 12.25 7.77 0.71
CA TRP A 41 12.55 6.97 1.90
C TRP A 41 11.52 7.18 3.03
N ASP A 42 10.87 8.33 3.03
CA ASP A 42 9.84 8.75 3.97
C ASP A 42 8.42 8.26 3.62
N ASP A 43 8.22 7.47 2.56
CA ASP A 43 6.92 6.79 2.35
C ASP A 43 6.65 5.85 3.54
N GLN A 44 5.46 5.96 4.14
CA GLN A 44 5.10 5.28 5.37
C GLN A 44 3.75 4.59 5.27
N ALA A 45 3.62 3.51 6.05
CA ALA A 45 2.35 2.88 6.39
C ALA A 45 2.24 2.65 7.90
N LEU A 46 1.01 2.60 8.40
CA LEU A 46 0.70 2.15 9.76
C LEU A 46 0.23 0.70 9.71
N ILE A 47 0.84 -0.14 10.53
CA ILE A 47 0.59 -1.59 10.55
C ILE A 47 0.01 -1.94 11.92
N ILE A 48 -1.13 -2.62 11.90
CA ILE A 48 -1.86 -3.04 13.09
C ILE A 48 -1.96 -4.57 13.07
N LYS A 49 -1.43 -5.22 14.09
CA LYS A 49 -1.62 -6.66 14.31
C LYS A 49 -3.00 -6.90 14.91
N SER A 50 -3.71 -7.90 14.38
CA SER A 50 -4.99 -8.36 14.91
C SER A 50 -5.08 -9.88 14.81
N GLU A 51 -6.03 -10.48 15.54
CA GLU A 51 -6.31 -11.93 15.48
C GLU A 51 -6.74 -12.39 14.08
N LYS A 52 -7.30 -11.48 13.26
CA LYS A 52 -7.76 -11.80 11.89
C LYS A 52 -6.63 -11.74 10.85
N GLY A 53 -5.50 -11.13 11.18
CA GLY A 53 -4.47 -10.75 10.21
C GLY A 53 -3.96 -9.32 10.42
N LEU A 54 -2.95 -8.95 9.67
CA LEU A 54 -2.48 -7.57 9.57
C LEU A 54 -3.55 -6.68 8.96
N ILE A 55 -3.73 -5.51 9.56
CA ILE A 55 -4.46 -4.39 9.01
C ILE A 55 -3.42 -3.34 8.64
N ILE A 56 -3.33 -2.98 7.37
CA ILE A 56 -2.30 -2.08 6.85
C ILE A 56 -2.97 -0.81 6.31
N LEU A 57 -2.61 0.32 6.90
CA LEU A 57 -3.05 1.65 6.48
C LEU A 57 -1.93 2.30 5.68
N LEU A 58 -2.15 2.48 4.39
CA LEU A 58 -1.23 3.13 3.46
C LEU A 58 -1.39 4.66 3.55
N GLY A 59 -0.29 5.39 3.39
CA GLY A 59 -0.32 6.78 2.98
C GLY A 59 -0.75 6.90 1.51
N CYS A 60 0.19 7.20 0.62
CA CYS A 60 -0.03 7.12 -0.82
C CYS A 60 0.60 5.87 -1.47
N GLY A 61 1.54 5.18 -0.80
CA GLY A 61 2.08 3.90 -1.27
C GLY A 61 2.99 4.05 -2.49
N HIS A 62 3.80 5.11 -2.52
CA HIS A 62 4.73 5.39 -3.61
C HIS A 62 5.81 4.32 -3.78
N ARG A 63 6.17 3.63 -2.69
CA ARG A 63 7.10 2.50 -2.74
C ARG A 63 6.41 1.17 -3.01
N GLY A 64 5.12 1.21 -3.34
CA GLY A 64 4.36 0.07 -3.78
C GLY A 64 3.61 -0.64 -2.66
N ILE A 65 2.36 -0.99 -2.93
CA ILE A 65 1.50 -1.71 -1.98
C ILE A 65 2.05 -3.11 -1.68
N ILE A 66 2.63 -3.81 -2.65
CA ILE A 66 3.14 -5.18 -2.44
C ILE A 66 4.42 -5.15 -1.60
N ASN A 67 5.34 -4.23 -1.92
CA ASN A 67 6.50 -3.97 -1.08
C ASN A 67 6.12 -3.63 0.36
N THR A 68 5.10 -2.79 0.54
CA THR A 68 4.59 -2.41 1.87
C THR A 68 4.06 -3.63 2.64
N ILE A 69 3.28 -4.49 1.99
CA ILE A 69 2.73 -5.70 2.62
C ILE A 69 3.85 -6.65 3.03
N ARG A 70 4.79 -6.96 2.13
CA ARG A 70 5.92 -7.85 2.41
C ARG A 70 6.79 -7.33 3.56
N HIS A 71 7.00 -6.01 3.58
CA HIS A 71 7.71 -5.35 4.68
C HIS A 71 6.95 -5.46 6.00
N ALA A 72 5.62 -5.28 5.99
CA ALA A 72 4.78 -5.42 7.17
C ALA A 72 4.80 -6.86 7.73
N GLN A 73 4.71 -7.87 6.88
CA GLN A 73 4.83 -9.29 7.27
C GLN A 73 6.17 -9.56 7.95
N LYS A 74 7.27 -9.13 7.32
CA LYS A 74 8.62 -9.28 7.87
C LYS A 74 8.81 -8.54 9.19
N LEU A 75 8.29 -7.31 9.31
CA LEU A 75 8.44 -6.47 10.49
C LEU A 75 7.68 -7.01 11.70
N THR A 76 6.51 -7.62 11.46
CA THR A 76 5.61 -8.09 12.52
C THR A 76 5.72 -9.58 12.81
N GLY A 77 6.26 -10.36 11.89
CA GLY A 77 6.26 -11.83 11.93
C GLY A 77 4.88 -12.46 11.66
N GLN A 78 3.90 -11.69 11.23
CA GLN A 78 2.54 -12.15 10.96
C GLN A 78 2.28 -12.20 9.46
N GLU A 79 2.09 -13.40 8.92
CA GLU A 79 1.94 -13.63 7.48
C GLU A 79 0.56 -13.27 6.94
N SER A 80 -0.51 -13.50 7.71
CA SER A 80 -1.87 -13.25 7.24
C SER A 80 -2.17 -11.76 7.17
N VAL A 81 -2.75 -11.32 6.05
CA VAL A 81 -3.20 -9.93 5.84
C VAL A 81 -4.71 -9.92 5.76
N TYR A 82 -5.35 -9.27 6.72
CA TYR A 82 -6.81 -9.16 6.77
C TYR A 82 -7.31 -8.00 5.91
N ALA A 83 -6.70 -6.83 6.07
CA ALA A 83 -7.16 -5.60 5.45
C ALA A 83 -6.00 -4.72 4.97
N VAL A 84 -6.18 -4.08 3.81
CA VAL A 84 -5.29 -3.04 3.31
C VAL A 84 -6.14 -1.86 2.85
N MET A 85 -5.81 -0.65 3.28
CA MET A 85 -6.56 0.53 2.86
C MET A 85 -5.72 1.81 2.85
N GLY A 86 -6.08 2.76 2.00
CA GLY A 86 -5.34 4.01 1.79
C GLY A 86 -5.09 4.30 0.31
N GLY A 87 -4.10 5.13 -0.01
CA GLY A 87 -3.67 5.36 -1.39
C GLY A 87 -2.70 4.27 -1.86
N THR A 88 -2.87 3.81 -3.10
CA THR A 88 -2.01 2.76 -3.70
C THR A 88 -1.08 3.28 -4.79
N HIS A 89 -1.14 4.57 -5.12
CA HIS A 89 -0.39 5.24 -6.19
C HIS A 89 -0.50 4.58 -7.59
N LEU A 90 -1.60 3.88 -7.88
CA LEU A 90 -1.78 3.15 -9.15
C LEU A 90 -2.32 4.02 -10.31
N ILE A 91 -2.54 5.32 -10.11
CA ILE A 91 -3.15 6.20 -11.12
C ILE A 91 -2.35 6.28 -12.44
N GLY A 92 -1.02 6.19 -12.36
CA GLY A 92 -0.10 6.22 -13.49
C GLY A 92 0.56 4.87 -13.78
N ALA A 93 0.13 3.79 -13.11
CA ALA A 93 0.75 2.48 -13.26
C ALA A 93 0.57 1.93 -14.68
N SER A 94 1.60 1.26 -15.21
CA SER A 94 1.47 0.50 -16.45
C SER A 94 0.48 -0.65 -16.27
N SER A 95 -0.09 -1.16 -17.36
CA SER A 95 -0.96 -2.34 -17.32
C SER A 95 -0.26 -3.54 -16.68
N GLN A 96 1.02 -3.76 -17.02
CA GLN A 96 1.84 -4.82 -16.43
C GLN A 96 1.97 -4.66 -14.92
N GLN A 97 2.31 -3.47 -14.43
CA GLN A 97 2.44 -3.20 -12.99
C GLN A 97 1.10 -3.42 -12.27
N LEU A 98 0.00 -2.94 -12.85
CA LEU A 98 -1.33 -3.11 -12.27
C LEU A 98 -1.73 -4.59 -12.23
N ASP A 99 -1.54 -5.34 -13.31
CA ASP A 99 -1.88 -6.77 -13.37
C ASP A 99 -1.05 -7.59 -12.38
N SER A 100 0.25 -7.34 -12.28
CA SER A 100 1.13 -7.98 -11.28
C SER A 100 0.71 -7.64 -9.85
N THR A 101 0.38 -6.37 -9.59
CA THR A 101 -0.10 -5.92 -8.27
C THR A 101 -1.42 -6.61 -7.91
N VAL A 102 -2.38 -6.65 -8.82
CA VAL A 102 -3.69 -7.29 -8.60
C VAL A 102 -3.53 -8.79 -8.36
N ALA A 103 -2.69 -9.47 -9.13
CA ALA A 103 -2.44 -10.90 -8.98
C ALA A 103 -1.86 -11.23 -7.60
N GLU A 104 -0.92 -10.43 -7.11
CA GLU A 104 -0.31 -10.60 -5.79
C GLU A 104 -1.29 -10.24 -4.66
N LEU A 105 -2.08 -9.18 -4.79
CA LEU A 105 -3.12 -8.86 -3.80
C LEU A 105 -4.18 -9.97 -3.69
N LEU A 106 -4.51 -10.64 -4.81
CA LEU A 106 -5.43 -11.78 -4.81
C LEU A 106 -4.78 -13.04 -4.19
N SER A 107 -3.50 -13.30 -4.47
CA SER A 107 -2.78 -14.44 -3.89
C SER A 107 -2.65 -14.35 -2.37
N LEU A 108 -2.57 -13.12 -1.84
CA LEU A 108 -2.56 -12.83 -0.41
C LEU A 108 -3.92 -13.07 0.28
N GLY A 109 -5.01 -13.26 -0.47
CA GLY A 109 -6.33 -13.56 0.10
C GLY A 109 -6.90 -12.44 0.97
N ILE A 110 -6.61 -11.18 0.65
CA ILE A 110 -7.06 -10.00 1.42
C ILE A 110 -8.59 -9.96 1.48
N GLN A 111 -9.13 -9.82 2.70
CA GLN A 111 -10.58 -9.85 2.94
C GLN A 111 -11.21 -8.46 2.85
N ARG A 112 -10.42 -7.39 3.00
CA ARG A 112 -10.89 -6.00 2.97
C ARG A 112 -9.86 -5.12 2.25
N LEU A 113 -10.22 -4.61 1.08
CA LEU A 113 -9.40 -3.71 0.28
C LEU A 113 -10.09 -2.36 0.08
N GLY A 114 -9.57 -1.33 0.75
CA GLY A 114 -10.15 0.01 0.75
C GLY A 114 -9.28 1.05 0.07
N VAL A 115 -9.50 1.36 -1.21
CA VAL A 115 -8.63 2.30 -1.93
C VAL A 115 -9.16 3.73 -1.96
N SER A 116 -8.25 4.69 -2.09
CA SER A 116 -8.55 6.13 -2.03
C SER A 116 -7.51 6.98 -2.76
N HIS A 117 -7.77 8.29 -2.83
CA HIS A 117 -6.80 9.31 -3.21
C HIS A 117 -6.05 9.02 -4.53
N CYS A 118 -4.76 8.69 -4.45
CA CYS A 118 -3.84 8.54 -5.57
C CYS A 118 -3.96 7.19 -6.30
N THR A 119 -4.89 6.31 -5.92
CA THR A 119 -5.20 5.10 -6.70
C THR A 119 -5.78 5.43 -8.07
N GLY A 120 -6.61 6.48 -8.17
CA GLY A 120 -7.25 6.87 -9.42
C GLY A 120 -8.44 5.98 -9.82
N LEU A 121 -9.36 6.55 -10.60
CA LEU A 121 -10.62 5.89 -10.97
C LEU A 121 -10.42 4.60 -11.80
N PRO A 122 -9.54 4.55 -12.82
CA PRO A 122 -9.36 3.34 -13.62
C PRO A 122 -8.87 2.14 -12.80
N ALA A 123 -7.82 2.32 -11.98
CA ALA A 123 -7.31 1.27 -11.12
C ALA A 123 -8.32 0.88 -10.04
N SER A 124 -9.05 1.85 -9.47
CA SER A 124 -10.12 1.57 -8.50
C SER A 124 -11.23 0.69 -9.10
N ALA A 125 -11.64 0.95 -10.35
CA ALA A 125 -12.65 0.14 -11.02
C ALA A 125 -12.19 -1.31 -11.27
N ILE A 126 -10.93 -1.49 -11.66
CA ILE A 126 -10.33 -2.83 -11.84
C ILE A 126 -10.26 -3.56 -10.50
N LEU A 127 -9.79 -2.90 -9.44
CA LEU A 127 -9.75 -3.48 -8.10
C LEU A 127 -11.16 -3.86 -7.61
N ALA A 128 -12.14 -2.98 -7.80
CA ALA A 128 -13.55 -3.27 -7.47
C ALA A 128 -14.06 -4.52 -8.19
N GLN A 129 -13.80 -4.63 -9.49
CA GLN A 129 -14.20 -5.79 -10.29
C GLN A 129 -13.54 -7.09 -9.80
N ARG A 130 -12.26 -7.03 -9.42
CA ARG A 130 -11.46 -8.21 -9.07
C ARG A 130 -11.67 -8.69 -7.63
N PHE A 131 -11.95 -7.78 -6.71
CA PHE A 131 -12.10 -8.07 -5.28
C PHE A 131 -13.57 -8.17 -4.83
N GLY A 132 -14.54 -7.72 -5.64
CA GLY A 132 -15.96 -7.88 -5.34
C GLY A 132 -16.34 -7.34 -3.96
N GLU A 133 -16.94 -8.21 -3.12
CA GLU A 133 -17.37 -7.83 -1.76
C GLU A 133 -16.22 -7.46 -0.82
N ALA A 134 -14.99 -7.90 -1.10
CA ALA A 134 -13.83 -7.50 -0.31
C ALA A 134 -13.43 -6.03 -0.57
N PHE A 135 -13.85 -5.45 -1.70
CA PHE A 135 -13.51 -4.08 -2.07
C PHE A 135 -14.48 -3.06 -1.47
N PHE A 136 -13.95 -1.90 -1.10
CA PHE A 136 -14.78 -0.72 -0.83
C PHE A 136 -14.05 0.58 -1.22
N CYS A 137 -14.83 1.62 -1.53
CA CYS A 137 -14.28 2.96 -1.70
C CYS A 137 -14.02 3.59 -0.33
N ASN A 138 -12.75 3.88 -0.04
CA ASN A 138 -12.34 4.52 1.20
C ASN A 138 -12.41 6.06 1.05
N ASN A 139 -13.62 6.61 1.10
CA ASN A 139 -13.87 8.04 0.94
C ASN A 139 -13.99 8.76 2.28
N ALA A 140 -13.99 10.09 2.24
CA ALA A 140 -14.31 10.89 3.43
C ALA A 140 -15.67 10.48 4.00
N GLY A 141 -15.71 10.19 5.30
CA GLY A 141 -16.92 9.71 6.01
C GLY A 141 -17.12 8.19 5.99
N THR A 142 -16.28 7.42 5.29
CA THR A 142 -16.33 5.95 5.37
C THR A 142 -15.92 5.48 6.76
N CYS A 143 -16.79 4.72 7.43
CA CYS A 143 -16.50 4.04 8.68
C CYS A 143 -16.32 2.54 8.41
N VAL A 144 -15.18 1.98 8.81
CA VAL A 144 -14.87 0.56 8.59
C VAL A 144 -14.77 -0.15 9.93
N ASN A 145 -15.58 -1.19 10.12
CA ASN A 145 -15.48 -2.09 11.27
C ASN A 145 -14.57 -3.27 10.91
N LEU A 146 -13.42 -3.36 11.55
CA LEU A 146 -12.37 -4.36 11.28
C LEU A 146 -12.32 -5.41 12.38
#